data_AF-A0A6I5X2A3-F1
#
_entry.id   AF-A0A6I5X2A3-F1
#
_cell.length_a   1.000
_cell.length_b   1.000
_cell.length_c   1.000
_cell.angle_alpha   90.00
_cell.angle_beta   90.00
_cell.angle_gamma   90.00
#
_symmetry.space_group_name_H-M   'P 1'
#
loop_
_entity.id
_entity.type
_entity.pdbx_description
1 polymer ?
#
loop_
_entity_poly.entity_id
_entity_poly.type
_entity_poly.pdbx_seq_one_letter_code
_entity_poly.pdbx_strand_id
1 'polypeptide(L)'
;MTAPGSATRGEPWRAGDGSYGVVRSYHPLEQVRVTWHPHEDGPLSMLDVQLTPEGDGTRVEVFHEGHGIADDPRGDWQHWADALHRFAADLPT
;
A
#
# COMPACT_ATOMS: atom_id res chain seq x y z
N MET A 1 -1.00 -5.30 -26.35
CA MET A 1 -1.13 -4.15 -25.43
C MET A 1 -2.07 -4.61 -24.32
N THR A 2 -1.52 -5.10 -23.23
CA THR A 2 -2.30 -5.57 -22.07
C THR A 2 -2.63 -4.33 -21.25
N ALA A 3 -3.91 -4.08 -20.97
CA ALA A 3 -4.31 -3.00 -20.06
C ALA A 3 -3.59 -3.19 -18.71
N PRO A 4 -3.20 -2.12 -17.98
CA PRO A 4 -2.73 -2.27 -16.61
C PRO A 4 -3.84 -3.01 -15.83
N GLY A 5 -3.51 -4.20 -15.33
CA GLY A 5 -4.49 -5.11 -14.75
C GLY A 5 -5.21 -4.42 -13.60
N SER A 6 -6.54 -4.39 -13.62
CA SER A 6 -7.28 -3.98 -12.43
C SER A 6 -7.00 -5.03 -11.36
N ALA A 7 -6.39 -4.64 -10.24
CA ALA A 7 -6.15 -5.55 -9.13
C ALA A 7 -7.46 -6.25 -8.76
N THR A 8 -7.48 -7.58 -8.86
CA THR A 8 -8.66 -8.38 -8.52
C THR A 8 -8.54 -8.93 -7.10
N ARG A 9 -9.66 -9.02 -6.37
CA ARG A 9 -9.66 -9.61 -5.03
C ARG A 9 -9.08 -11.03 -5.09
N GLY A 10 -8.12 -11.33 -4.22
CA GLY A 10 -7.42 -12.61 -4.16
C GLY A 10 -6.14 -12.67 -5.00
N GLU A 11 -5.85 -11.64 -5.78
CA GLU A 11 -4.63 -11.57 -6.58
C GLU A 11 -3.40 -11.34 -5.68
N PRO A 12 -2.34 -12.16 -5.81
CA PRO A 12 -1.12 -11.96 -5.05
C PRO A 12 -0.33 -10.76 -5.61
N TRP A 13 0.39 -10.08 -4.72
CA TRP A 13 1.32 -9.02 -5.10
C TRP A 13 2.68 -9.24 -4.42
N ARG A 14 3.75 -8.73 -5.02
CA ARG A 14 5.10 -8.72 -4.47
C ARG A 14 5.81 -7.43 -4.88
N ALA A 15 6.40 -6.73 -3.93
CA ALA A 15 7.15 -5.50 -4.15
C ALA A 15 8.65 -5.77 -4.33
N GLY A 16 9.37 -4.78 -4.86
CA GLY A 16 10.82 -4.86 -5.10
C GLY A 16 11.67 -4.91 -3.83
N ASP A 17 11.11 -4.52 -2.68
CA ASP A 17 11.76 -4.62 -1.37
C ASP A 17 11.58 -5.98 -0.69
N GLY A 18 10.90 -6.92 -1.36
CA GLY A 18 10.65 -8.27 -0.87
C GLY A 18 9.31 -8.45 -0.16
N SER A 19 8.63 -7.36 0.23
CA SER A 19 7.30 -7.44 0.83
C SER A 19 6.27 -8.02 -0.13
N TYR A 20 5.24 -8.69 0.40
CA TYR A 20 4.24 -9.37 -0.41
C TYR A 20 2.89 -9.50 0.30
N GLY A 21 1.87 -9.89 -0.45
CA GLY A 21 0.55 -10.16 0.11
C GLY A 21 -0.49 -10.44 -0.94
N VAL A 22 -1.75 -10.15 -0.61
CA VAL A 22 -2.92 -10.46 -1.43
C VAL A 22 -3.90 -9.29 -1.41
N VAL A 23 -4.50 -8.97 -2.56
CA VAL A 23 -5.55 -7.96 -2.69
C VAL A 23 -6.82 -8.41 -1.97
N ARG A 24 -7.34 -7.56 -1.06
CA ARG A 24 -8.55 -7.82 -0.27
C ARG A 24 -9.74 -7.02 -0.76
N SER A 25 -9.54 -5.77 -1.17
CA SER A 25 -10.54 -4.96 -1.88
C SER A 25 -9.87 -3.99 -2.83
N TYR A 26 -10.59 -3.64 -3.89
CA TYR A 26 -10.21 -2.63 -4.85
C TYR A 26 -11.47 -1.85 -5.24
N HIS A 27 -11.47 -0.57 -4.91
CA HIS A 27 -12.50 0.40 -5.25
C HIS A 27 -11.81 1.47 -6.10
N PRO A 28 -12.04 1.48 -7.44
CA PRO A 28 -11.35 2.39 -8.34
C PRO A 28 -11.47 3.84 -7.86
N LEU A 29 -10.34 4.55 -7.84
CA LEU A 29 -10.23 5.96 -7.42
C LEU A 29 -10.58 6.25 -5.95
N GLU A 30 -10.85 5.23 -5.14
CA GLU A 30 -11.27 5.39 -3.75
C GLU A 30 -10.32 4.66 -2.80
N GLN A 31 -10.08 3.37 -3.04
CA GLN A 31 -9.37 2.53 -2.08
C GLN A 31 -8.72 1.30 -2.71
N VAL A 32 -7.54 0.93 -2.20
CA VAL A 32 -7.02 -0.44 -2.31
C VAL A 32 -6.66 -0.97 -0.93
N ARG A 33 -7.11 -2.18 -0.61
CA ARG A 33 -6.77 -2.88 0.64
C ARG A 33 -6.06 -4.17 0.34
N VAL A 34 -4.92 -4.40 0.98
CA VAL A 34 -4.08 -5.58 0.78
C VAL A 34 -3.61 -6.16 2.11
N THR A 35 -3.43 -7.48 2.17
CA THR A 35 -2.57 -8.03 3.23
C THR A 35 -1.12 -7.64 2.96
N TRP A 36 -0.32 -7.54 4.02
CA TRP A 36 1.10 -7.23 3.93
C TRP A 36 1.91 -8.16 4.83
N HIS A 37 2.98 -8.69 4.26
CA HIS A 37 4.04 -9.42 4.94
C HIS A 37 5.38 -8.74 4.60
N PRO A 38 6.22 -8.42 5.61
CA PRO A 38 7.54 -7.83 5.35
C PRO A 38 8.50 -8.82 4.69
N HIS A 39 8.38 -10.10 5.06
CA HIS A 39 9.20 -11.22 4.61
C HIS A 39 8.49 -12.54 4.95
N GLU A 40 9.06 -13.70 4.55
CA GLU A 40 8.42 -15.03 4.65
C GLU A 40 7.92 -15.38 6.06
N ASP A 41 8.74 -15.11 7.09
CA ASP A 41 8.40 -15.35 8.50
C ASP A 41 7.79 -14.12 9.20
N GLY A 42 7.43 -13.09 8.44
CA GLY A 42 6.98 -11.81 8.96
C GLY A 42 5.52 -11.83 9.42
N PRO A 43 5.15 -10.97 10.40
CA PRO A 43 3.77 -10.92 10.87
C PRO A 43 2.82 -10.51 9.74
N LEU A 44 1.66 -11.18 9.68
CA LEU A 44 0.57 -10.78 8.80
C LEU A 44 -0.04 -9.47 9.32
N SER A 45 -0.19 -8.51 8.41
CA SER A 45 -0.84 -7.23 8.65
C SER A 45 -1.70 -6.83 7.44
N MET A 46 -2.32 -5.66 7.52
CA MET A 46 -3.20 -5.10 6.51
C MET A 46 -2.78 -3.67 6.18
N LEU A 47 -2.73 -3.35 4.89
CA LEU A 47 -2.61 -1.98 4.41
C LEU A 47 -3.91 -1.56 3.76
N ASP A 48 -4.34 -0.34 4.08
CA ASP A 48 -5.44 0.36 3.45
C ASP A 48 -4.90 1.68 2.88
N VAL A 49 -4.91 1.79 1.56
CA VAL A 49 -4.54 3.02 0.84
C VAL A 49 -5.81 3.68 0.36
N GLN A 50 -6.05 4.89 0.83
CA GLN A 50 -7.25 5.67 0.51
C GLN A 50 -6.88 6.88 -0.35
N LEU A 51 -7.72 7.15 -1.34
CA LEU A 51 -7.61 8.27 -2.27
C LEU A 51 -8.80 9.20 -2.06
N THR A 52 -8.54 10.46 -1.75
CA THR A 52 -9.58 11.49 -1.57
C THR A 52 -9.27 12.70 -2.45
N PRO A 53 -10.21 13.20 -3.27
CA PRO A 53 -10.02 14.46 -3.98
C PRO A 53 -9.71 15.62 -3.01
N GLU A 54 -8.68 16.41 -3.29
CA GLU A 54 -8.28 17.56 -2.47
C GLU A 54 -7.87 18.73 -3.37
N GLY A 55 -8.79 19.68 -3.57
CA GLY A 55 -8.59 20.77 -4.52
C GLY A 55 -8.43 20.24 -5.95
N ASP A 56 -7.37 20.66 -6.62
CA ASP A 56 -6.98 20.18 -7.95
C ASP A 56 -6.14 18.88 -7.90
N GLY A 57 -5.92 18.33 -6.70
CA GLY A 57 -5.11 17.14 -6.47
C GLY A 57 -5.88 16.00 -5.81
N THR A 58 -5.11 15.00 -5.38
CA THR A 58 -5.60 13.82 -4.64
C THR A 58 -4.76 13.68 -3.38
N ARG A 59 -5.42 13.65 -2.22
CA ARG A 59 -4.80 13.22 -0.97
C ARG A 59 -4.71 11.70 -0.96
N VAL A 60 -3.52 11.19 -0.66
CA VAL A 60 -3.24 9.76 -0.49
C VAL A 60 -2.94 9.49 0.98
N GLU A 61 -3.71 8.60 1.60
CA GLU A 61 -3.53 8.20 2.99
C GLU A 61 -3.21 6.71 3.05
N VAL A 62 -2.26 6.33 3.89
CA VAL A 62 -1.87 4.93 4.12
C VAL A 62 -2.14 4.60 5.59
N PHE A 63 -3.00 3.63 5.81
CA PHE A 63 -3.24 3.04 7.12
C PHE A 63 -2.65 1.65 7.16
N HIS A 64 -1.78 1.42 8.14
CA HIS A 64 -1.26 0.11 8.45
C HIS A 64 -2.00 -0.40 9.69
N GLU A 65 -2.56 -1.61 9.63
CA GLU A 65 -3.24 -2.27 10.74
C GLU A 65 -2.65 -3.67 10.98
N GLY A 66 -2.41 -4.03 12.25
CA GLY A 66 -2.05 -5.40 12.62
C GLY A 66 -0.82 -5.50 13.53
N HIS A 67 -0.44 -6.74 13.81
CA HIS A 67 0.58 -7.07 14.81
C HIS A 67 1.99 -6.56 14.48
N GLY A 68 2.31 -6.30 13.20
CA GLY A 68 3.65 -5.81 12.80
C GLY A 68 4.00 -4.42 13.33
N ILE A 69 3.00 -3.59 13.64
CA ILE A 69 3.19 -2.19 14.04
C ILE A 69 3.55 -2.05 15.51
N ALA A 70 3.13 -3.02 16.33
CA ALA A 70 3.28 -2.92 17.79
C ALA A 70 4.75 -3.00 18.24
N ASP A 71 5.58 -3.69 17.46
CA ASP A 71 6.97 -3.99 17.84
C ASP A 71 7.99 -2.99 17.27
N ASP A 72 7.69 -2.29 16.17
CA ASP A 72 8.49 -1.16 15.66
C ASP A 72 7.65 -0.08 14.94
N PRO A 73 6.85 0.71 15.68
CA PRO A 73 5.98 1.73 15.08
C PRO A 73 6.75 2.87 14.41
N ARG A 74 8.03 3.10 14.78
CA ARG A 74 8.85 4.16 14.16
C ARG A 74 9.46 3.70 12.83
N GLY A 75 9.95 2.45 12.75
CA GLY A 75 10.46 1.86 11.53
C GLY A 75 9.39 1.77 10.45
N ASP A 76 8.19 1.30 10.80
CA ASP A 76 7.05 1.23 9.89
C ASP A 76 6.62 2.61 9.39
N TRP A 77 6.57 3.61 10.29
CA TRP A 77 6.22 4.97 9.90
C TRP A 77 7.22 5.57 8.90
N GLN A 78 8.52 5.43 9.16
CA GLN A 78 9.56 5.97 8.26
C GLN A 78 9.53 5.24 6.92
N HIS A 79 9.34 3.92 6.92
CA HIS A 79 9.20 3.14 5.70
C HIS A 79 8.06 3.68 4.81
N TRP A 80 6.87 3.92 5.39
CA TRP A 80 5.73 4.44 4.64
C TRP A 80 5.91 5.91 4.22
N ALA A 81 6.56 6.73 5.04
CA ALA A 81 6.91 8.10 4.66
C ALA A 81 7.85 8.14 3.44
N ASP A 82 8.88 7.29 3.43
CA ASP A 82 9.82 7.18 2.30
C ASP A 82 9.15 6.61 1.04
N ALA A 83 8.22 5.68 1.20
CA ALA A 83 7.43 5.14 0.09
C ALA A 83 6.53 6.22 -0.54
N LEU A 84 5.80 6.99 0.28
CA LEU A 84 4.95 8.09 -0.20
C LEU A 84 5.76 9.21 -0.84
N HIS A 85 6.95 9.53 -0.31
CA HIS A 85 7.83 10.52 -0.92
C HIS A 85 8.31 10.09 -2.32
N ARG A 86 8.73 8.82 -2.48
CA ARG A 86 9.09 8.26 -3.80
C ARG A 86 7.91 8.24 -4.76
N PHE A 87 6.73 7.80 -4.30
CA PHE A 87 5.52 7.80 -5.10
C PHE A 87 5.18 9.20 -5.64
N ALA A 88 5.21 10.22 -4.77
CA ALA A 88 4.93 11.59 -5.17
C ALA A 88 5.97 12.16 -6.16
N ALA A 89 7.25 11.77 -6.03
CA ALA A 89 8.31 12.20 -6.94
C ALA A 89 8.20 11.58 -8.35
N ASP A 90 7.58 10.41 -8.47
CA ASP A 90 7.38 9.70 -9.75
C ASP A 90 6.10 10.13 -10.48
N LEU A 91 5.24 10.95 -9.86
CA LEU A 91 4.02 11.45 -10.51
C LEU A 91 4.35 12.53 -11.54
N PRO A 92 3.70 12.51 -12.72
CA PRO A 92 3.83 13.60 -13.67
C PRO A 92 3.24 14.90 -13.08
N THR A 93 4.03 15.97 -13.11
CA THR A 93 3.59 17.35 -12.81
C THR A 93 2.80 17.98 -13.95
#